data_AF-A0A168H3T1-F1
#
_entry.id   AF-A0A168H3T1-F1
#
_cell.length_a   1.000
_cell.length_b   1.000
_cell.length_c   1.000
_cell.angle_alpha   90.00
_cell.angle_beta   90.00
_cell.angle_gamma   90.00
#
_symmetry.space_group_name_H-M   'P 1'
#
loop_
_entity.id
_entity.type
_entity.pdbx_description
1 polymer ?
#
loop_
_entity_poly.entity_id
_entity_poly.type
_entity_poly.pdbx_seq_one_letter_code
_entity_poly.pdbx_strand_id
1 'polypeptide(L)'
;MEADDIKLFMLLLYDCVYEHSYQASRSKASEADIKRLFPIQSTPKTTSSFLQPAESQQPVLHNKYDHLITAFSVSGNTPALVEFDYVPYKGSKLSKNHSITEYISSLQAELYEYIPAKESFVVKADAFALIISGNPHVPSLSQIVEHQINPSFNKTAKVFTWNYVESGRIYSFMLKISTEEIYDDFSASFAQCLFENSTRIPFRKSRRSDQHYVINAFGNSALDDFDPYEYTLEDKMTSADVDEPAEEDMLFSPTTLEEKEFFQTFSSSKSPILLSAPVTSRLFVIEGTNIAIYQESQDQMQFVKAILGIKTMDNQDLHISQAILYKQEEYLLFLDTHHPHNANKIHKFDIMQQNMVDEWQIEDESPLLYITPSFKSAPQSNEHTFCGITSSAVFRIDPLQAGKNKIKSSEYKKHITKTDFSVAASTASGHLVVAGHRGDMRLFSALNTMARTTMPSIGEPILALDTAASGQYIIATCADFLMLIDAEEQHADQKPIPIILRLRSEHVMLMKNRPKFTGAYFDSENRIIAATGHYLIMWNLQDIYHGRIDAYKIKRLDNVALASCQISTNNSIIVATANGITKMPLSKFKASSSQYLMMEQSAKESEYLADI
;
A
#
# COMPACT_ATOMS: atom_id res chain seq x y z
N MET A 1 -19.12 -35.69 -11.59
CA MET A 1 -18.76 -35.84 -13.01
C MET A 1 -18.03 -37.15 -13.16
N GLU A 2 -18.64 -38.09 -13.85
CA GLU A 2 -18.06 -39.41 -14.08
C GLU A 2 -16.92 -39.29 -15.10
N ALA A 3 -15.91 -40.16 -15.03
CA ALA A 3 -14.72 -40.09 -15.90
C ALA A 3 -15.05 -40.09 -17.41
N ASP A 4 -16.25 -40.56 -17.77
CA ASP A 4 -16.75 -40.56 -19.14
C ASP A 4 -17.26 -39.18 -19.59
N ASP A 5 -17.74 -38.32 -18.69
CA ASP A 5 -18.14 -36.94 -18.99
C ASP A 5 -16.91 -36.10 -19.39
N ILE A 6 -15.79 -36.33 -18.70
CA ILE A 6 -14.51 -35.66 -18.96
C ILE A 6 -13.97 -36.09 -20.33
N LYS A 7 -14.06 -37.38 -20.68
CA LYS A 7 -13.66 -37.85 -22.01
C LYS A 7 -14.52 -37.26 -23.11
N LEU A 8 -15.83 -37.18 -22.91
CA LEU A 8 -16.75 -36.63 -23.90
C LEU A 8 -16.50 -35.13 -24.10
N PHE A 9 -16.29 -34.39 -23.02
CA PHE A 9 -15.92 -32.97 -23.06
C PHE A 9 -14.59 -32.75 -23.80
N MET A 10 -13.56 -33.53 -23.48
CA MET A 10 -12.26 -33.39 -24.16
C MET A 10 -12.34 -33.72 -25.65
N LEU A 11 -13.14 -34.73 -26.04
CA LEU A 11 -13.40 -35.03 -27.46
C LEU A 11 -14.08 -33.87 -28.20
N LEU A 12 -15.11 -33.26 -27.60
CA LEU A 12 -15.78 -32.08 -28.15
C LEU A 12 -14.86 -30.87 -28.25
N LEU A 13 -14.00 -30.65 -27.24
CA LEU A 13 -13.01 -29.59 -27.25
C LEU A 13 -11.99 -29.80 -28.38
N TYR A 14 -11.50 -31.04 -28.58
CA TYR A 14 -10.60 -31.37 -29.67
C TYR A 14 -11.23 -31.16 -31.05
N ASP A 15 -12.52 -31.49 -31.18
CA ASP A 15 -13.28 -31.27 -32.42
C ASP A 15 -13.37 -29.77 -32.75
N CYS A 16 -13.73 -28.93 -31.78
CA CYS A 16 -13.83 -27.48 -31.96
C CYS A 16 -12.49 -26.83 -32.35
N VAL A 17 -11.39 -27.24 -31.70
CA VAL A 17 -10.06 -26.67 -31.97
C VAL A 17 -9.58 -27.06 -33.37
N TYR A 18 -9.84 -28.30 -33.81
CA TYR A 18 -9.45 -28.75 -35.16
C TYR A 18 -10.23 -27.99 -36.24
N GLU A 19 -11.55 -27.90 -36.12
CA GLU A 19 -12.39 -27.23 -37.13
C GLU A 19 -12.07 -25.74 -37.22
N HIS A 20 -11.77 -25.08 -36.09
CA HIS A 20 -11.34 -23.68 -36.07
C HIS A 20 -9.97 -23.48 -36.74
N SER A 21 -9.00 -24.33 -36.42
CA SER A 21 -7.61 -24.18 -36.88
C SER A 21 -7.44 -24.50 -38.36
N TYR A 22 -8.19 -25.47 -38.88
CA TYR A 22 -8.05 -25.98 -40.25
C TYR A 22 -9.24 -25.63 -41.17
N GLN A 23 -10.27 -24.97 -40.66
CA GLN A 23 -11.47 -24.54 -41.41
C GLN A 23 -12.10 -25.69 -42.23
N ALA A 24 -12.05 -26.91 -41.69
CA ALA A 24 -12.48 -28.12 -42.35
C ALA A 24 -13.20 -29.06 -41.37
N SER A 25 -14.28 -29.69 -41.83
CA SER A 25 -15.08 -30.62 -41.02
C SER A 25 -14.25 -31.80 -40.49
N ARG A 26 -14.51 -32.17 -39.23
CA ARG A 26 -13.92 -33.33 -38.52
C ARG A 26 -13.86 -34.61 -39.34
N SER A 27 -14.83 -34.85 -40.22
CA SER A 27 -14.91 -36.04 -41.08
C SER A 27 -13.66 -36.29 -41.95
N LYS A 28 -12.78 -35.29 -42.08
CA LYS A 28 -11.52 -35.36 -42.83
C LYS A 28 -10.26 -35.47 -41.94
N ALA A 29 -10.38 -35.45 -40.62
CA ALA A 29 -9.25 -35.48 -39.70
C ALA A 29 -8.71 -36.90 -39.49
N SER A 30 -7.39 -37.09 -39.54
CA SER A 30 -6.76 -38.34 -39.08
C SER A 30 -6.37 -38.26 -37.61
N GLU A 31 -6.27 -39.39 -36.92
CA GLU A 31 -5.87 -39.43 -35.49
C GLU A 31 -4.46 -38.86 -35.26
N ALA A 32 -3.60 -38.85 -36.30
CA ALA A 32 -2.28 -38.25 -36.26
C ALA A 32 -2.32 -36.71 -36.30
N ASP A 33 -3.32 -36.11 -36.95
CA ASP A 33 -3.49 -34.66 -37.03
C ASP A 33 -3.94 -34.07 -35.69
N ILE A 34 -4.77 -34.82 -34.94
CA ILE A 34 -5.23 -34.46 -33.60
C ILE A 34 -4.06 -34.53 -32.58
N LYS A 35 -3.18 -35.54 -32.68
CA LYS A 35 -2.00 -35.69 -31.79
C LYS A 35 -0.93 -34.61 -32.00
N ARG A 36 -0.90 -33.92 -33.14
CA ARG A 36 0.04 -32.82 -33.40
C ARG A 36 -0.37 -31.50 -32.76
N LEU A 37 -1.67 -31.29 -32.55
CA LEU A 37 -2.19 -30.06 -31.92
C LEU A 37 -1.84 -29.97 -30.43
N PHE A 38 -1.62 -31.12 -29.77
CA PHE A 38 -1.26 -31.18 -28.36
C PHE A 38 -0.22 -32.28 -28.12
N PRO A 39 1.10 -31.97 -28.10
CA PRO A 39 2.12 -32.95 -27.79
C PRO A 39 1.95 -33.44 -26.35
N ILE A 40 1.59 -34.72 -26.20
CA ILE A 40 1.48 -35.38 -24.90
C ILE A 40 2.88 -35.38 -24.25
N GLN A 41 3.05 -34.69 -23.12
CA GLN A 41 4.23 -34.88 -22.27
C GLN A 41 4.17 -36.31 -21.71
N SER A 42 5.10 -37.17 -22.14
CA SER A 42 5.25 -38.50 -21.57
C SER A 42 5.74 -38.39 -20.14
N THR A 43 5.01 -39.00 -19.21
CA THR A 43 5.43 -39.18 -17.82
C THR A 43 6.76 -39.95 -17.73
N PRO A 44 7.60 -39.66 -16.72
CA PRO A 44 8.96 -40.21 -16.64
C PRO A 44 8.89 -41.70 -16.23
N LYS A 45 9.56 -42.55 -16.99
CA LYS A 45 9.83 -43.94 -16.59
C LYS A 45 11.25 -44.07 -16.07
N THR A 46 11.33 -44.45 -14.80
CA THR A 46 12.47 -45.04 -14.10
C THR A 46 13.04 -46.22 -14.90
N THR A 47 14.34 -46.22 -15.20
CA THR A 47 15.29 -47.34 -14.98
C THR A 47 16.65 -47.04 -15.63
N SER A 48 17.68 -47.31 -14.85
CA SER A 48 19.11 -47.29 -15.17
C SER A 48 19.50 -48.22 -16.33
N SER A 49 20.46 -47.83 -17.18
CA SER A 49 21.77 -48.50 -17.29
C SER A 49 22.61 -48.08 -18.53
N PHE A 50 23.93 -48.12 -18.33
CA PHE A 50 25.06 -48.20 -19.29
C PHE A 50 25.62 -46.95 -20.00
N LEU A 51 26.88 -46.68 -19.63
CA LEU A 51 27.90 -45.87 -20.32
C LEU A 51 28.43 -46.62 -21.57
N GLN A 52 28.58 -45.92 -22.71
CA GLN A 52 29.86 -45.59 -23.36
C GLN A 52 29.67 -44.86 -24.72
N PRO A 53 30.70 -44.13 -25.21
CA PRO A 53 30.56 -42.97 -26.10
C PRO A 53 30.80 -43.29 -27.59
N ALA A 54 30.23 -42.49 -28.49
CA ALA A 54 30.72 -42.36 -29.87
C ALA A 54 30.28 -41.04 -30.53
N GLU A 55 31.15 -40.59 -31.42
CA GLU A 55 31.38 -39.29 -32.03
C GLU A 55 30.27 -38.68 -32.92
N SER A 56 30.28 -37.34 -32.90
CA SER A 56 29.94 -36.32 -33.91
C SER A 56 29.25 -36.73 -35.22
N GLN A 57 28.15 -36.02 -35.53
CA GLN A 57 27.88 -35.46 -36.86
C GLN A 57 26.91 -34.26 -36.73
N GLN A 58 27.34 -33.09 -37.21
CA GLN A 58 26.48 -31.95 -37.52
C GLN A 58 25.58 -32.29 -38.72
N PRO A 59 24.42 -31.62 -38.84
CA PRO A 59 24.15 -30.97 -40.12
C PRO A 59 23.71 -29.51 -39.96
N VAL A 60 24.05 -28.76 -40.99
CA VAL A 60 23.95 -27.32 -41.15
C VAL A 60 22.80 -26.98 -42.11
N LEU A 61 22.07 -25.89 -41.78
CA LEU A 61 21.28 -24.97 -42.61
C LEU A 61 19.95 -25.42 -43.24
N HIS A 62 18.85 -24.74 -42.83
CA HIS A 62 18.35 -23.57 -43.60
C HIS A 62 17.31 -22.76 -42.79
N ASN A 63 17.75 -21.58 -42.34
CA ASN A 63 16.87 -20.50 -41.86
C ASN A 63 16.09 -19.93 -43.04
N LYS A 64 14.77 -20.01 -43.01
CA LYS A 64 13.89 -19.41 -44.02
C LYS A 64 13.10 -18.20 -43.50
N TYR A 65 13.50 -17.63 -42.37
CA TYR A 65 12.77 -16.55 -41.70
C TYR A 65 13.61 -15.35 -41.25
N ASP A 66 14.91 -15.31 -41.59
CA ASP A 66 15.79 -14.18 -41.21
C ASP A 66 15.36 -12.84 -41.85
N HIS A 67 14.60 -12.85 -42.95
CA HIS A 67 14.10 -11.63 -43.59
C HIS A 67 12.81 -11.07 -42.98
N LEU A 68 12.08 -11.87 -42.17
CA LEU A 68 10.88 -11.40 -41.46
C LEU A 68 11.22 -10.80 -40.09
N ILE A 69 12.37 -11.17 -39.52
CA ILE A 69 12.90 -10.58 -38.28
C ILE A 69 13.44 -9.16 -38.51
N THR A 70 13.80 -8.80 -39.75
CA THR A 70 14.24 -7.44 -40.09
C THR A 70 13.08 -6.45 -40.31
N ALA A 71 11.86 -6.93 -40.58
CA ALA A 71 10.70 -6.07 -40.85
C ALA A 71 9.96 -5.57 -39.59
N PHE A 72 10.29 -6.10 -38.41
CA PHE A 72 9.81 -5.61 -37.10
C PHE A 72 10.89 -4.86 -36.31
N SER A 73 12.04 -4.58 -36.94
CA SER A 73 12.99 -3.61 -36.39
C SER A 73 12.40 -2.20 -36.57
N VAL A 74 11.55 -1.80 -35.61
CA VAL A 74 11.34 -0.39 -35.31
C VAL A 74 12.72 0.21 -35.20
N SER A 75 12.99 1.23 -36.00
CA SER A 75 14.17 2.07 -35.91
C SER A 75 14.29 2.56 -34.46
N GLY A 76 15.05 1.81 -33.67
CA GLY A 76 15.36 2.14 -32.31
C GLY A 76 16.25 3.36 -32.35
N ASN A 77 15.68 4.53 -32.06
CA ASN A 77 16.41 5.47 -31.23
C ASN A 77 16.77 4.67 -29.99
N THR A 78 18.02 4.22 -29.91
CA THR A 78 18.57 3.66 -28.69
C THR A 78 18.46 4.79 -27.67
N PRO A 79 17.59 4.70 -26.64
CA PRO A 79 17.72 5.62 -25.53
C PRO A 79 19.16 5.42 -25.01
N ALA A 80 19.87 6.52 -24.82
CA ALA A 80 21.20 6.50 -24.22
C ALA A 80 21.17 5.55 -23.03
N LEU A 81 22.12 4.60 -22.97
CA LEU A 81 22.29 3.70 -21.83
C LEU A 81 22.37 4.59 -20.60
N VAL A 82 21.30 4.60 -19.80
CA VAL A 82 21.19 5.44 -18.61
C VAL A 82 22.26 4.92 -17.65
N GLU A 83 23.32 5.69 -17.46
CA GLU A 83 24.47 5.30 -16.65
C GLU A 83 24.07 5.41 -15.17
N PHE A 84 23.53 4.32 -14.62
CA PHE A 84 23.22 4.23 -13.20
C PHE A 84 24.48 3.76 -12.46
N ASP A 85 24.90 4.50 -11.42
CA ASP A 85 26.04 4.15 -10.55
C ASP A 85 25.71 2.92 -9.67
N TYR A 86 25.61 1.76 -10.32
CA TYR A 86 25.37 0.48 -9.69
C TYR A 86 26.71 -0.07 -9.19
N VAL A 87 26.81 -0.21 -7.86
CA VAL A 87 27.95 -0.90 -7.25
C VAL A 87 27.55 -2.34 -6.95
N PRO A 88 28.25 -3.35 -7.52
CA PRO A 88 27.95 -4.74 -7.25
C PRO A 88 28.07 -5.10 -5.77
N TYR A 89 27.15 -5.92 -5.27
CA TYR A 89 27.22 -6.46 -3.92
C TYR A 89 28.49 -7.30 -3.71
N LYS A 90 29.24 -7.02 -2.62
CA LYS A 90 30.55 -7.63 -2.31
C LYS A 90 30.54 -8.63 -1.15
N GLY A 91 29.38 -8.93 -0.54
CA GLY A 91 29.27 -9.84 0.61
C GLY A 91 29.34 -9.11 1.96
N SER A 92 28.66 -9.63 2.99
CA SER A 92 28.51 -8.92 4.27
C SER A 92 29.17 -9.61 5.47
N LYS A 93 29.47 -8.81 6.51
CA LYS A 93 29.84 -9.27 7.87
C LYS A 93 28.83 -8.69 8.87
N LEU A 94 28.09 -9.54 9.56
CA LEU A 94 27.07 -9.09 10.52
C LEU A 94 27.71 -8.45 11.77
N SER A 95 27.03 -7.45 12.33
CA SER A 95 27.37 -6.82 13.62
C SER A 95 27.13 -7.79 14.79
N LYS A 96 28.12 -7.93 15.69
CA LYS A 96 28.19 -8.94 16.77
C LYS A 96 27.15 -8.80 17.90
N ASN A 97 26.19 -7.87 17.83
CA ASN A 97 25.44 -7.39 19.01
C ASN A 97 24.03 -7.97 19.20
N HIS A 98 23.63 -9.04 18.50
CA HIS A 98 22.29 -9.61 18.66
C HIS A 98 22.37 -11.07 19.14
N SER A 99 21.87 -11.31 20.35
CA SER A 99 21.63 -12.66 20.90
C SER A 99 20.31 -13.20 20.37
N ILE A 100 20.30 -14.38 19.76
CA ILE A 100 19.13 -14.94 19.09
C ILE A 100 18.86 -16.37 19.61
N THR A 101 17.59 -16.81 19.56
CA THR A 101 17.04 -17.81 20.49
C THR A 101 16.49 -19.13 19.91
N GLU A 102 16.31 -19.34 18.59
CA GLU A 102 15.85 -20.65 18.07
C GLU A 102 16.09 -20.86 16.55
N TYR A 103 16.07 -22.11 16.09
CA TYR A 103 16.12 -22.52 14.67
C TYR A 103 14.71 -22.87 14.20
N ILE A 104 14.25 -22.27 13.09
CA ILE A 104 12.86 -22.41 12.63
C ILE A 104 12.78 -23.22 11.33
N SER A 105 13.51 -22.83 10.28
CA SER A 105 13.46 -23.52 8.98
C SER A 105 14.73 -23.31 8.15
N SER A 106 14.96 -24.19 7.18
CA SER A 106 16.01 -24.09 6.16
C SER A 106 15.45 -24.30 4.77
N LEU A 107 15.82 -23.43 3.84
CA LEU A 107 15.41 -23.48 2.45
C LEU A 107 16.64 -23.57 1.54
N GLN A 108 16.63 -24.50 0.58
CA GLN A 108 17.57 -24.50 -0.54
C GLN A 108 16.88 -23.89 -1.76
N ALA A 109 17.41 -22.79 -2.28
CA ALA A 109 16.85 -22.05 -3.40
C ALA A 109 17.96 -21.45 -4.29
N GLU A 110 17.59 -21.05 -5.50
CA GLU A 110 18.45 -20.25 -6.37
C GLU A 110 18.38 -18.78 -5.94
N LEU A 111 19.53 -18.14 -5.75
CA LEU A 111 19.63 -16.73 -5.37
C LEU A 111 19.93 -15.86 -6.59
N TYR A 112 19.12 -14.83 -6.79
CA TYR A 112 19.29 -13.84 -7.83
C TYR A 112 19.45 -12.44 -7.26
N GLU A 113 20.24 -11.62 -7.93
CA GLU A 113 20.44 -10.18 -7.63
C GLU A 113 19.88 -9.36 -8.79
N TYR A 114 19.13 -8.30 -8.48
CA TYR A 114 18.63 -7.39 -9.52
C TYR A 114 19.76 -6.49 -10.05
N ILE A 115 19.94 -6.48 -11.38
CA ILE A 115 20.93 -5.65 -12.05
C ILE A 115 20.22 -4.56 -12.88
N PRO A 116 20.28 -3.27 -12.47
CA PRO A 116 19.61 -2.16 -13.17
C PRO A 116 19.87 -2.11 -14.67
N ALA A 117 21.14 -2.22 -15.08
CA ALA A 117 21.54 -2.14 -16.49
C ALA A 117 20.95 -3.25 -17.38
N LYS A 118 20.49 -4.35 -16.80
CA LYS A 118 19.86 -5.48 -17.51
C LYS A 118 18.36 -5.56 -17.26
N GLU A 119 17.84 -4.71 -16.39
CA GLU A 119 16.44 -4.69 -15.93
C GLU A 119 15.92 -6.05 -15.45
N SER A 120 16.81 -6.89 -14.94
CA SER A 120 16.48 -8.29 -14.64
C SER A 120 17.27 -8.82 -13.45
N PHE A 121 16.68 -9.83 -12.82
CA PHE A 121 17.33 -10.64 -11.80
C PHE A 121 18.31 -11.61 -12.45
N VAL A 122 19.59 -11.53 -12.05
CA VAL A 122 20.66 -12.39 -12.56
C VAL A 122 21.08 -13.35 -11.46
N VAL A 123 21.28 -14.62 -11.83
CA VAL A 123 21.75 -15.67 -10.93
C VAL A 123 23.05 -15.23 -10.26
N LYS A 124 23.06 -15.26 -8.93
CA LYS A 124 24.24 -15.03 -8.09
C LYS A 124 24.80 -16.34 -7.56
N ALA A 125 23.91 -17.29 -7.21
CA ALA A 125 24.28 -18.62 -6.74
C ALA A 125 23.15 -19.65 -6.99
N ASP A 126 23.52 -20.82 -7.52
CA ASP A 126 22.57 -21.91 -7.86
C ASP A 126 22.12 -22.74 -6.65
N ALA A 127 22.87 -22.69 -5.54
CA ALA A 127 22.55 -23.41 -4.32
C ALA A 127 22.77 -22.50 -3.10
N PHE A 128 21.74 -21.74 -2.74
CA PHE A 128 21.74 -20.89 -1.55
C PHE A 128 20.89 -21.54 -0.45
N ALA A 129 21.49 -21.72 0.73
CA ALA A 129 20.78 -22.14 1.93
C ALA A 129 20.34 -20.90 2.74
N LEU A 130 19.07 -20.54 2.67
CA LEU A 130 18.50 -19.55 3.59
C LEU A 130 18.13 -20.26 4.88
N ILE A 131 18.88 -19.98 5.93
CA ILE A 131 18.61 -20.50 7.26
C ILE A 131 17.91 -19.41 8.06
N ILE A 132 16.64 -19.64 8.37
CA ILE A 132 15.89 -18.85 9.33
C ILE A 132 16.30 -19.36 10.72
N SER A 133 17.46 -18.91 11.22
CA SER A 133 17.93 -19.26 12.55
C SER A 133 18.46 -18.07 13.33
N GLY A 134 18.37 -18.21 14.64
CA GLY A 134 19.11 -17.41 15.58
C GLY A 134 20.57 -17.79 15.82
N ASN A 135 21.26 -18.41 14.86
CA ASN A 135 22.62 -18.89 15.11
C ASN A 135 23.69 -17.89 14.59
N PRO A 136 24.72 -17.53 15.39
CA PRO A 136 25.84 -16.70 14.96
C PRO A 136 26.85 -17.36 14.01
N HIS A 137 26.64 -18.61 13.56
CA HIS A 137 27.57 -19.33 12.68
C HIS A 137 26.95 -19.89 11.39
N VAL A 138 26.63 -19.00 10.44
CA VAL A 138 26.63 -19.28 8.98
C VAL A 138 26.82 -17.95 8.20
N PRO A 139 27.81 -17.78 7.27
CA PRO A 139 27.84 -16.65 6.33
C PRO A 139 27.68 -17.12 4.86
N SER A 140 27.08 -16.34 3.96
CA SER A 140 27.70 -15.12 3.38
C SER A 140 26.75 -13.93 3.18
N LEU A 141 25.44 -14.13 3.36
CA LEU A 141 24.40 -13.10 3.38
C LEU A 141 23.46 -13.40 4.55
N SER A 142 23.35 -12.48 5.49
CA SER A 142 22.52 -12.62 6.69
C SER A 142 21.84 -11.29 7.02
N GLN A 143 20.54 -11.34 7.33
CA GLN A 143 19.70 -10.18 7.58
C GLN A 143 18.68 -10.50 8.67
N ILE A 144 18.31 -9.50 9.47
CA ILE A 144 17.23 -9.60 10.45
C ILE A 144 15.89 -9.66 9.69
N VAL A 145 15.00 -10.57 10.08
CA VAL A 145 13.65 -10.65 9.53
C VAL A 145 12.79 -9.55 10.16
N GLU A 146 12.52 -8.49 9.40
CA GLU A 146 11.76 -7.32 9.82
C GLU A 146 10.97 -6.75 8.63
N HIS A 147 9.91 -5.98 8.88
CA HIS A 147 9.06 -5.47 7.80
C HIS A 147 9.86 -4.58 6.84
N GLN A 148 10.81 -3.81 7.37
CA GLN A 148 11.62 -2.83 6.62
C GLN A 148 12.56 -3.46 5.58
N ILE A 149 12.70 -4.79 5.54
CA ILE A 149 13.37 -5.49 4.44
C ILE A 149 12.49 -5.59 3.20
N ASN A 150 11.25 -5.10 3.26
CA ASN A 150 10.29 -5.12 2.17
C ASN A 150 10.08 -6.53 1.57
N PRO A 151 9.68 -7.53 2.38
CA PRO A 151 9.47 -8.89 1.91
C PRO A 151 8.23 -8.98 1.01
N SER A 152 8.35 -9.66 -0.13
CA SER A 152 7.26 -9.91 -1.05
C SER A 152 7.26 -11.35 -1.54
N PHE A 153 6.08 -11.97 -1.47
CA PHE A 153 5.81 -13.36 -1.78
C PHE A 153 4.93 -13.44 -3.02
N ASN A 154 5.33 -14.23 -4.01
CA ASN A 154 4.51 -14.53 -5.18
C ASN A 154 4.43 -16.05 -5.37
N LYS A 155 3.26 -16.61 -5.07
CA LYS A 155 3.01 -18.06 -5.07
C LYS A 155 2.99 -18.63 -6.48
N THR A 156 2.35 -17.94 -7.43
CA THR A 156 2.28 -18.36 -8.84
C THR A 156 3.65 -18.53 -9.47
N ALA A 157 4.55 -17.58 -9.24
CA ALA A 157 5.93 -17.61 -9.73
C ALA A 157 6.90 -18.37 -8.80
N LYS A 158 6.46 -18.71 -7.57
CA LYS A 158 7.26 -19.34 -6.50
C LYS A 158 8.52 -18.55 -6.20
N VAL A 159 8.38 -17.23 -6.10
CA VAL A 159 9.50 -16.33 -5.82
C VAL A 159 9.26 -15.55 -4.54
N PHE A 160 10.35 -15.32 -3.83
CA PHE A 160 10.41 -14.41 -2.69
C PHE A 160 11.41 -13.30 -2.99
N THR A 161 10.99 -12.04 -2.89
CA THR A 161 11.85 -10.88 -3.12
C THR A 161 11.96 -10.02 -1.87
N TRP A 162 13.11 -9.39 -1.67
CA TRP A 162 13.33 -8.49 -0.55
C TRP A 162 14.48 -7.51 -0.82
N ASN A 163 14.57 -6.50 0.04
CA ASN A 163 15.63 -5.51 0.04
C ASN A 163 16.68 -5.77 1.13
N TYR A 164 17.95 -5.73 0.73
CA TYR A 164 19.10 -5.80 1.61
C TYR A 164 19.78 -4.44 1.69
N VAL A 165 20.22 -4.01 2.88
CA VAL A 165 20.90 -2.72 3.05
C VAL A 165 22.31 -2.92 3.58
N GLU A 166 23.30 -2.37 2.88
CA GLU A 166 24.70 -2.39 3.29
C GLU A 166 25.36 -1.03 3.00
N SER A 167 26.00 -0.46 4.01
CA SER A 167 26.67 0.86 3.91
C SER A 167 25.78 1.96 3.33
N GLY A 168 24.47 1.93 3.62
CA GLY A 168 23.49 2.89 3.11
C GLY A 168 22.97 2.61 1.70
N ARG A 169 23.52 1.61 1.00
CA ARG A 169 23.01 1.17 -0.30
C ARG A 169 21.96 0.10 -0.14
N ILE A 170 20.92 0.17 -0.95
CA ILE A 170 19.86 -0.83 -1.04
C ILE A 170 20.17 -1.74 -2.21
N TYR A 171 20.00 -3.05 -2.01
CA TYR A 171 20.07 -4.10 -3.03
C TYR A 171 18.71 -4.80 -3.06
N SER A 172 18.36 -5.39 -4.21
CA SER A 172 17.17 -6.23 -4.38
C SER A 172 17.59 -7.65 -4.71
N PHE A 173 17.11 -8.60 -3.92
CA PHE A 173 17.36 -10.02 -4.08
C PHE A 173 16.06 -10.78 -4.32
N MET A 174 16.18 -11.91 -5.02
CA MET A 174 15.09 -12.84 -5.28
C MET A 174 15.56 -14.27 -4.99
N LEU A 175 14.75 -15.03 -4.26
CA LEU A 175 14.84 -16.48 -4.18
C LEU A 175 13.81 -17.10 -5.11
N LYS A 176 14.24 -18.05 -5.92
CA LYS A 176 13.34 -18.91 -6.69
C LYS A 176 13.23 -20.27 -6.00
N ILE A 177 12.01 -20.64 -5.63
CA ILE A 177 11.70 -21.83 -4.83
C ILE A 177 11.13 -22.92 -5.75
N SER A 178 11.64 -24.15 -5.59
CA SER A 178 11.39 -25.24 -6.54
C SER A 178 9.97 -25.80 -6.49
N THR A 179 9.40 -25.99 -5.29
CA THR A 179 8.09 -26.63 -5.09
C THR A 179 7.16 -25.72 -4.29
N GLU A 180 5.85 -25.90 -4.49
CA GLU A 180 4.83 -25.14 -3.78
C GLU A 180 4.78 -25.49 -2.28
N GLU A 181 4.94 -26.78 -1.94
CA GLU A 181 5.02 -27.23 -0.53
C GLU A 181 6.14 -26.52 0.24
N ILE A 182 7.34 -26.43 -0.35
CA ILE A 182 8.49 -25.74 0.27
C ILE A 182 8.23 -24.22 0.35
N TYR A 183 7.54 -23.66 -0.65
CA TYR A 183 7.17 -22.25 -0.67
C TYR A 183 6.21 -21.92 0.47
N ASP A 184 5.16 -22.72 0.65
CA ASP A 184 4.16 -22.53 1.70
C ASP A 184 4.79 -22.68 3.10
N ASP A 185 5.63 -23.71 3.30
CA ASP A 185 6.38 -23.92 4.54
C ASP A 185 7.32 -22.74 4.86
N PHE A 186 8.01 -22.23 3.84
CA PHE A 186 8.90 -21.07 3.98
C PHE A 186 8.12 -19.79 4.29
N SER A 187 7.03 -19.54 3.57
CA SER A 187 6.16 -18.38 3.78
C SER A 187 5.58 -18.38 5.20
N ALA A 188 5.06 -19.51 5.68
CA ALA A 188 4.55 -19.65 7.04
C ALA A 188 5.63 -19.45 8.10
N SER A 189 6.82 -20.02 7.89
CA SER A 189 7.97 -19.83 8.79
C SER A 189 8.43 -18.38 8.84
N PHE A 190 8.45 -17.70 7.70
CA PHE A 190 8.84 -16.29 7.59
C PHE A 190 7.80 -15.38 8.27
N ALA A 191 6.51 -15.63 8.04
CA ALA A 191 5.40 -14.94 8.69
C ALA A 191 5.46 -15.05 10.22
N GLN A 192 5.76 -16.25 10.74
CA GLN A 192 6.00 -16.45 12.16
C GLN A 192 7.14 -15.57 12.69
N CYS A 193 8.29 -15.59 12.01
CA CYS A 193 9.45 -14.79 12.44
C CYS A 193 9.17 -13.30 12.43
N LEU A 194 8.50 -12.84 11.38
CA LEU A 194 8.12 -11.46 11.20
C LEU A 194 7.21 -10.99 12.34
N PHE A 195 6.18 -11.78 12.66
CA PHE A 195 5.27 -11.52 13.77
C PHE A 195 5.98 -11.52 15.14
N GLU A 196 6.83 -12.51 15.41
CA GLU A 196 7.54 -12.59 16.70
C GLU A 196 8.52 -11.43 16.89
N ASN A 197 9.18 -11.00 15.81
CA ASN A 197 10.08 -9.86 15.86
C ASN A 197 9.33 -8.54 16.07
N SER A 198 8.19 -8.34 15.40
CA SER A 198 7.40 -7.11 15.48
C SER A 198 6.62 -7.01 16.80
N THR A 199 5.95 -8.08 17.23
CA THR A 199 5.11 -8.08 18.45
C THR A 199 5.87 -8.37 19.74
N ARG A 200 7.04 -9.01 19.67
CA ARG A 200 7.76 -9.60 20.83
C ARG A 200 6.95 -10.66 21.59
N ILE A 201 5.92 -11.23 20.95
CA ILE A 201 5.09 -12.30 21.49
C ILE A 201 5.44 -13.60 20.77
N PRO A 202 5.81 -14.68 21.49
CA PRO A 202 6.03 -15.98 20.87
C PRO A 202 4.78 -16.44 20.10
N PHE A 203 4.92 -16.81 18.84
CA PHE A 203 3.81 -17.11 17.93
C PHE A 203 2.93 -18.24 18.47
N ARG A 204 3.54 -19.25 19.10
CA ARG A 204 2.85 -20.36 19.79
C ARG A 204 1.89 -19.94 20.91
N LYS A 205 2.02 -18.73 21.46
CA LYS A 205 1.11 -18.19 22.49
C LYS A 205 -0.14 -17.54 21.89
N SER A 206 -0.11 -17.19 20.61
CA SER A 206 -1.26 -16.67 19.88
C SER A 206 -2.27 -17.78 19.62
N ARG A 207 -3.55 -17.42 19.45
CA ARG A 207 -4.60 -18.39 19.13
C ARG A 207 -4.36 -18.95 17.72
N ARG A 208 -4.80 -20.19 17.46
CA ARG A 208 -4.66 -20.79 16.11
C ARG A 208 -5.29 -19.95 15.00
N SER A 209 -6.46 -19.35 15.26
CA SER A 209 -7.10 -18.46 14.28
C SER A 209 -6.34 -17.16 14.04
N ASP A 210 -5.60 -16.67 15.04
CA ASP A 210 -4.74 -15.48 14.89
C ASP A 210 -3.43 -15.85 14.16
N GLN A 211 -2.88 -17.03 14.42
CA GLN A 211 -1.73 -17.57 13.66
C GLN A 211 -2.06 -17.73 12.18
N HIS A 212 -3.22 -18.34 11.87
CA HIS A 212 -3.69 -18.52 10.50
C HIS A 212 -3.92 -17.17 9.79
N TYR A 213 -4.50 -16.20 10.51
CA TYR A 213 -4.67 -14.83 10.00
C TYR A 213 -3.33 -14.20 9.60
N VAL A 214 -2.32 -14.30 10.46
CA VAL A 214 -0.97 -13.75 10.21
C VAL A 214 -0.29 -14.42 9.02
N ILE A 215 -0.33 -15.75 8.94
CA ILE A 215 0.28 -16.51 7.83
C ILE A 215 -0.38 -16.11 6.51
N ASN A 216 -1.72 -16.08 6.47
CA ASN A 216 -2.45 -15.76 5.25
C ASN A 216 -2.30 -14.30 4.83
N ALA A 217 -2.21 -13.37 5.79
CA ALA A 217 -1.96 -11.96 5.52
C ALA A 217 -0.59 -11.76 4.83
N PHE A 218 0.48 -12.34 5.38
CA PHE A 218 1.83 -12.20 4.79
C PHE A 218 2.02 -13.02 3.52
N GLY A 219 1.28 -14.12 3.37
CA GLY A 219 1.22 -14.90 2.14
C GLY A 219 0.34 -14.30 1.04
N ASN A 220 -0.41 -13.22 1.32
CA ASN A 220 -1.43 -12.66 0.44
C ASN A 220 -2.45 -13.69 -0.06
N SER A 221 -2.80 -14.68 0.79
CA SER A 221 -3.69 -15.78 0.42
C SER A 221 -5.12 -15.34 0.12
N ALA A 222 -5.51 -14.11 0.46
CA ALA A 222 -6.79 -13.54 0.03
C ALA A 222 -6.95 -13.50 -1.50
N LEU A 223 -5.85 -13.58 -2.25
CA LEU A 223 -5.84 -13.64 -3.72
C LEU A 223 -5.98 -15.07 -4.26
N ASP A 224 -5.72 -16.10 -3.44
CA ASP A 224 -5.79 -17.51 -3.87
C ASP A 224 -7.25 -17.95 -4.09
N ASP A 225 -8.19 -17.36 -3.33
CA ASP A 225 -9.63 -17.66 -3.38
C ASP A 225 -10.39 -16.79 -4.39
N PHE A 226 -9.70 -15.91 -5.13
CA PHE A 226 -10.35 -14.99 -6.05
C PHE A 226 -10.65 -15.65 -7.41
N ASP A 227 -11.92 -15.64 -7.82
CA ASP A 227 -12.32 -16.00 -9.19
C ASP A 227 -12.26 -14.75 -10.10
N PRO A 228 -11.35 -14.69 -11.08
CA PRO A 228 -11.24 -13.56 -12.01
C PRO A 228 -12.52 -13.26 -12.78
N TYR A 229 -13.41 -14.25 -12.93
CA TYR A 229 -14.67 -14.09 -13.66
C TYR A 229 -15.81 -13.54 -12.78
N GLU A 230 -15.73 -13.65 -11.45
CA GLU A 230 -16.74 -13.10 -10.53
C GLU A 230 -16.74 -11.57 -10.54
N TYR A 231 -15.57 -10.96 -10.77
CA TYR A 231 -15.40 -9.49 -10.87
C TYR A 231 -15.66 -8.93 -12.28
N THR A 232 -16.09 -9.77 -13.24
CA THR A 232 -16.39 -9.32 -14.62
C THR A 232 -17.86 -8.98 -14.87
N LEU A 233 -18.75 -9.28 -13.91
CA LEU A 233 -20.19 -9.14 -14.11
C LEU A 233 -20.79 -8.16 -13.10
N GLU A 234 -21.13 -6.98 -13.64
CA GLU A 234 -22.01 -5.97 -13.04
C GLU A 234 -21.39 -5.02 -11.98
N ASP A 235 -20.57 -4.04 -12.39
CA ASP A 235 -20.79 -2.68 -11.85
C ASP A 235 -20.25 -1.52 -12.72
N LYS A 236 -21.20 -0.60 -12.95
CA LYS A 236 -21.20 0.78 -13.45
C LYS A 236 -19.92 1.40 -14.03
N MET A 237 -20.02 1.75 -15.32
CA MET A 237 -19.52 2.96 -15.99
C MET A 237 -18.65 3.86 -15.09
N THR A 238 -17.35 4.04 -15.31
CA THR A 238 -16.71 4.61 -16.49
C THR A 238 -15.22 4.30 -16.37
N SER A 239 -14.70 3.44 -17.26
CA SER A 239 -13.31 3.53 -17.68
C SER A 239 -13.14 4.80 -18.51
N ALA A 240 -13.33 5.95 -17.88
CA ALA A 240 -12.82 7.20 -18.41
C ALA A 240 -11.36 7.30 -17.96
N ASP A 241 -10.53 6.36 -18.44
CA ASP A 241 -9.21 6.74 -18.94
C ASP A 241 -9.47 7.51 -20.26
N VAL A 242 -10.24 8.60 -20.19
CA VAL A 242 -10.15 9.63 -21.20
C VAL A 242 -8.82 10.26 -20.87
N ASP A 243 -7.86 10.13 -21.79
CA ASP A 243 -6.66 10.96 -21.84
C ASP A 243 -7.12 12.43 -21.85
N GLU A 244 -7.41 12.97 -20.66
CA GLU A 244 -7.53 14.40 -20.47
C GLU A 244 -6.18 15.00 -20.89
N PRO A 245 -6.19 16.14 -21.61
CA PRO A 245 -4.95 16.77 -22.05
C PRO A 245 -4.02 16.91 -20.84
N ALA A 246 -2.76 16.54 -21.03
CA ALA A 246 -1.78 16.47 -19.96
C ALA A 246 -1.51 17.87 -19.38
N GLU A 247 -2.34 18.32 -18.43
CA GLU A 247 -2.15 19.57 -17.70
C GLU A 247 -0.79 19.54 -16.99
N GLU A 248 -0.06 20.66 -16.94
CA GLU A 248 1.25 20.69 -16.32
C GLU A 248 1.16 20.50 -14.79
N ASP A 249 2.18 19.86 -14.21
CA ASP A 249 2.30 19.76 -12.76
C ASP A 249 2.44 21.19 -12.21
N MET A 250 1.44 21.66 -11.46
CA MET A 250 1.48 23.03 -10.95
C MET A 250 2.06 23.03 -9.54
N LEU A 251 3.37 23.26 -9.46
CA LEU A 251 4.06 23.56 -8.21
C LEU A 251 3.68 24.98 -7.77
N PHE A 252 2.92 25.09 -6.69
CA PHE A 252 2.60 26.38 -6.09
C PHE A 252 3.72 26.74 -5.11
N SER A 253 4.71 27.45 -5.64
CA SER A 253 5.74 28.05 -4.80
C SER A 253 5.15 29.29 -4.10
N PRO A 254 5.47 29.51 -2.81
CA PRO A 254 4.92 30.62 -2.04
C PRO A 254 5.13 31.95 -2.73
N THR A 255 4.05 32.61 -3.13
CA THR A 255 4.13 33.87 -3.90
C THR A 255 3.99 35.08 -2.99
N THR A 256 3.12 34.99 -2.00
CA THR A 256 2.85 36.06 -1.05
C THR A 256 3.82 36.02 0.14
N LEU A 257 4.04 37.16 0.79
CA LEU A 257 4.88 37.21 2.00
C LEU A 257 4.29 36.35 3.13
N GLU A 258 2.96 36.39 3.28
CA GLU A 258 2.22 35.63 4.29
C GLU A 258 2.33 34.11 4.08
N GLU A 259 2.23 33.65 2.83
CA GLU A 259 2.43 32.24 2.49
C GLU A 259 3.88 31.81 2.74
N LYS A 260 4.86 32.66 2.43
CA LYS A 260 6.28 32.38 2.73
C LYS A 260 6.52 32.27 4.23
N GLU A 261 5.94 33.15 5.03
CA GLU A 261 6.02 33.08 6.50
C GLU A 261 5.41 31.78 7.04
N PHE A 262 4.29 31.32 6.47
CA PHE A 262 3.68 30.04 6.82
C PHE A 262 4.65 28.86 6.58
N PHE A 263 5.20 28.72 5.37
CA PHE A 263 6.11 27.61 5.06
C PHE A 263 7.47 27.71 5.76
N GLN A 264 7.91 28.90 6.20
CA GLN A 264 9.09 29.00 7.07
C GLN A 264 8.90 28.30 8.43
N THR A 265 7.65 28.11 8.87
CA THR A 265 7.35 27.35 10.09
C THR A 265 7.33 25.84 9.88
N PHE A 266 7.37 25.35 8.63
CA PHE A 266 7.37 23.92 8.35
C PHE A 266 8.67 23.30 8.83
N SER A 267 8.54 22.32 9.72
CA SER A 267 9.64 21.42 10.00
C SER A 267 9.58 20.27 9.00
N SER A 268 10.70 19.97 8.34
CA SER A 268 10.81 18.80 7.45
C SER A 268 10.61 17.45 8.16
N SER A 269 10.45 17.45 9.48
CA SER A 269 10.26 16.26 10.32
C SER A 269 8.82 15.97 10.72
N LYS A 270 7.87 16.86 10.41
CA LYS A 270 6.45 16.69 10.77
C LYS A 270 5.58 16.67 9.52
N SER A 271 4.55 15.83 9.56
CA SER A 271 3.54 15.76 8.51
C SER A 271 2.43 16.77 8.82
N PRO A 272 2.17 17.76 7.94
CA PRO A 272 1.06 18.68 8.12
C PRO A 272 -0.27 17.94 7.94
N ILE A 273 -1.34 18.47 8.53
CA ILE A 273 -2.70 17.96 8.32
C ILE A 273 -3.26 18.65 7.09
N LEU A 274 -3.76 17.86 6.15
CA LEU A 274 -4.47 18.34 4.95
C LEU A 274 -5.95 18.00 5.05
N LEU A 275 -6.80 19.01 4.94
CA LEU A 275 -8.25 18.85 4.87
C LEU A 275 -8.77 19.48 3.59
N SER A 276 -9.25 18.62 2.70
CA SER A 276 -9.98 19.01 1.49
C SER A 276 -11.44 19.25 1.85
N ALA A 277 -11.97 20.39 1.43
CA ALA A 277 -13.33 20.86 1.72
C ALA A 277 -14.09 21.02 0.38
N PRO A 278 -14.69 19.92 -0.15
CA PRO A 278 -15.33 19.93 -1.46
C PRO A 278 -16.50 20.92 -1.62
N VAL A 279 -17.29 21.16 -0.57
CA VAL A 279 -18.46 22.04 -0.64
C VAL A 279 -18.04 23.50 -0.84
N THR A 280 -16.96 23.90 -0.17
CA THR A 280 -16.40 25.25 -0.26
C THR A 280 -15.29 25.38 -1.31
N SER A 281 -14.88 24.27 -1.92
CA SER A 281 -13.73 24.15 -2.82
C SER A 281 -12.45 24.72 -2.19
N ARG A 282 -12.25 24.46 -0.89
CA ARG A 282 -11.09 24.94 -0.14
C ARG A 282 -10.18 23.78 0.26
N LEU A 283 -8.92 24.12 0.47
CA LEU A 283 -7.95 23.24 1.09
C LEU A 283 -7.38 23.96 2.31
N PHE A 284 -7.35 23.24 3.43
CA PHE A 284 -6.71 23.68 4.66
C PHE A 284 -5.42 22.89 4.85
N VAL A 285 -4.32 23.61 4.99
CA VAL A 285 -3.02 23.06 5.36
C VAL A 285 -2.71 23.52 6.78
N ILE A 286 -2.62 22.58 7.72
CA ILE A 286 -2.44 22.87 9.14
C ILE A 286 -1.10 22.31 9.60
N GLU A 287 -0.26 23.18 10.16
CA GLU A 287 1.03 22.80 10.75
C GLU A 287 1.18 23.52 12.10
N GLY A 288 1.30 22.74 13.18
CA GLY A 288 1.40 23.27 14.53
C GLY A 288 0.16 24.04 14.98
N THR A 289 0.22 25.37 14.97
CA THR A 289 -0.90 26.28 15.29
C THR A 289 -1.26 27.20 14.14
N ASN A 290 -0.69 26.94 12.96
CA ASN A 290 -0.84 27.76 11.79
C ASN A 290 -1.75 27.04 10.78
N ILE A 291 -2.57 27.82 10.08
CA ILE A 291 -3.46 27.32 9.02
C ILE A 291 -3.24 28.15 7.77
N ALA A 292 -2.87 27.51 6.66
CA ALA A 292 -2.96 28.12 5.34
C ALA A 292 -4.25 27.65 4.64
N ILE A 293 -4.97 28.60 4.05
CA ILE A 293 -6.21 28.38 3.35
C ILE A 293 -5.97 28.63 1.86
N TYR A 294 -6.32 27.64 1.05
CA TYR A 294 -6.31 27.73 -0.40
C TYR A 294 -7.73 27.57 -0.94
N GLN A 295 -8.01 28.23 -2.05
CA GLN A 295 -9.26 28.13 -2.78
C GLN A 295 -8.96 27.53 -4.16
N GLU A 296 -9.69 26.49 -4.54
CA GLU A 296 -9.67 25.99 -5.89
C GLU A 296 -10.49 26.92 -6.80
N SER A 297 -9.88 27.42 -7.87
CA SER A 297 -10.52 28.24 -8.89
C SER A 297 -9.90 27.96 -10.24
N GLN A 298 -10.73 27.65 -11.25
CA GLN A 298 -10.27 27.35 -12.63
C GLN A 298 -9.10 26.34 -12.64
N ASP A 299 -9.26 25.26 -11.88
CA ASP A 299 -8.29 24.16 -11.71
C ASP A 299 -6.96 24.53 -11.05
N GLN A 300 -6.81 25.77 -10.59
CA GLN A 300 -5.66 26.25 -9.83
C GLN A 300 -5.96 26.35 -8.34
N MET A 301 -4.97 26.03 -7.50
CA MET A 301 -5.03 26.28 -6.07
C MET A 301 -4.48 27.66 -5.77
N GLN A 302 -5.36 28.60 -5.42
CA GLN A 302 -4.98 29.96 -5.09
C GLN A 302 -4.86 30.11 -3.58
N PHE A 303 -3.71 30.61 -3.12
CA PHE A 303 -3.53 31.00 -1.72
C PHE A 303 -4.51 32.13 -1.38
N VAL A 304 -5.30 31.93 -0.32
CA VAL A 304 -6.25 32.92 0.17
C VAL A 304 -5.66 33.69 1.34
N LYS A 305 -5.19 32.98 2.36
CA LYS A 305 -4.72 33.57 3.62
C LYS A 305 -3.98 32.55 4.50
N ALA A 306 -3.10 33.03 5.39
CA ALA A 306 -2.60 32.25 6.52
C ALA A 306 -3.10 32.82 7.86
N ILE A 307 -3.41 31.93 8.80
CA ILE A 307 -3.80 32.26 10.16
C ILE A 307 -2.71 31.68 11.05
N LEU A 308 -1.91 32.55 11.67
CA LEU A 308 -0.74 32.15 12.43
C LEU A 308 -0.99 32.24 13.94
N GLY A 309 -0.39 31.31 14.70
CA GLY A 309 -0.36 31.37 16.16
C GLY A 309 -1.73 31.26 16.82
N ILE A 310 -2.58 30.36 16.32
CA ILE A 310 -3.91 30.12 16.90
C ILE A 310 -3.76 29.65 18.34
N LYS A 311 -4.58 30.22 19.23
CA LYS A 311 -4.63 29.92 20.66
C LYS A 311 -6.02 29.45 21.07
N THR A 312 -6.11 28.87 22.27
CA THR A 312 -7.41 28.50 22.86
C THR A 312 -8.24 29.73 23.24
N MET A 313 -9.52 29.53 23.56
CA MET A 313 -10.42 30.59 24.09
C MET A 313 -9.85 31.27 25.33
N ASP A 314 -9.13 30.52 26.16
CA ASP A 314 -8.48 30.98 27.38
C ASP A 314 -7.09 31.58 27.13
N ASN A 315 -6.73 31.83 25.86
CA ASN A 315 -5.43 32.36 25.42
C ASN A 315 -4.23 31.48 25.83
N GLN A 316 -4.46 30.18 26.01
CA GLN A 316 -3.41 29.18 26.28
C GLN A 316 -2.80 28.67 24.98
N ASP A 317 -1.60 28.10 25.10
CA ASP A 317 -0.91 27.47 23.98
C ASP A 317 -1.67 26.24 23.50
N LEU A 318 -1.59 26.00 22.19
CA LEU A 318 -2.25 24.94 21.46
C LEU A 318 -1.20 24.21 20.61
N HIS A 319 -1.38 22.92 20.38
CA HIS A 319 -0.70 22.19 19.31
C HIS A 319 -1.72 21.33 18.61
N ILE A 320 -2.06 21.66 17.35
CA ILE A 320 -3.09 20.94 16.61
C ILE A 320 -2.51 19.61 16.15
N SER A 321 -2.72 18.57 16.95
CA SER A 321 -2.31 17.20 16.63
C SER A 321 -3.31 16.50 15.72
N GLN A 322 -4.56 16.99 15.69
CA GLN A 322 -5.61 16.45 14.85
C GLN A 322 -6.65 17.51 14.52
N ALA A 323 -7.23 17.42 13.31
CA ALA A 323 -8.29 18.30 12.88
C ALA A 323 -9.31 17.57 11.99
N ILE A 324 -10.58 17.98 12.07
CA ILE A 324 -11.63 17.57 11.11
C ILE A 324 -12.48 18.78 10.70
N LEU A 325 -13.02 18.73 9.48
CA LEU A 325 -14.05 19.67 9.01
C LEU A 325 -15.39 19.35 9.69
N TYR A 326 -16.19 20.37 9.97
CA TYR A 326 -17.44 20.25 10.70
C TYR A 326 -18.50 21.22 10.18
N LYS A 327 -19.75 20.77 10.17
CA LYS A 327 -20.96 21.56 9.84
C LYS A 327 -20.85 22.28 8.50
N GLN A 328 -21.05 21.53 7.42
CA GLN A 328 -21.00 22.04 6.04
C GLN A 328 -19.68 22.79 5.75
N GLU A 329 -18.59 22.34 6.37
CA GLU A 329 -17.25 22.90 6.24
C GLU A 329 -17.13 24.37 6.72
N GLU A 330 -18.01 24.83 7.60
CA GLU A 330 -17.96 26.17 8.21
C GLU A 330 -16.97 26.26 9.38
N TYR A 331 -16.70 25.12 10.03
CA TYR A 331 -15.85 25.06 11.21
C TYR A 331 -14.79 23.97 11.10
N LEU A 332 -13.69 24.18 11.81
CA LEU A 332 -12.70 23.16 12.11
C LEU A 332 -12.81 22.75 13.57
N LEU A 333 -12.68 21.46 13.84
CA LEU A 333 -12.54 20.94 15.21
C LEU A 333 -11.09 20.51 15.42
N PHE A 334 -10.46 21.00 16.48
CA PHE A 334 -9.07 20.70 16.80
C PHE A 334 -8.96 19.88 18.08
N LEU A 335 -8.01 18.94 18.06
CA LEU A 335 -7.47 18.29 19.25
C LEU A 335 -6.03 18.71 19.48
N ASP A 336 -5.66 18.73 20.75
CA ASP A 336 -4.28 18.83 21.22
C ASP A 336 -4.00 17.72 22.22
N THR A 337 -3.29 16.70 21.76
CA THR A 337 -2.89 15.55 22.56
C THR A 337 -1.51 15.72 23.21
N HIS A 338 -0.81 16.83 22.94
CA HIS A 338 0.53 17.09 23.46
C HIS A 338 0.51 17.86 24.77
N HIS A 339 -0.41 18.81 24.92
CA HIS A 339 -0.51 19.61 26.12
C HIS A 339 -1.54 19.05 27.13
N PRO A 340 -1.12 18.75 28.37
CA PRO A 340 -2.03 18.16 29.37
C PRO A 340 -3.26 19.01 29.71
N HIS A 341 -3.18 20.34 29.59
CA HIS A 341 -4.33 21.22 29.82
C HIS A 341 -5.41 21.13 28.73
N ASN A 342 -5.08 20.56 27.57
CA ASN A 342 -5.99 20.38 26.43
C ASN A 342 -6.38 18.91 26.16
N ALA A 343 -5.80 17.93 26.86
CA ALA A 343 -5.87 16.49 26.55
C ALA A 343 -7.27 15.85 26.48
N ASN A 344 -8.33 16.59 26.76
CA ASN A 344 -9.73 16.16 26.75
C ASN A 344 -10.67 17.28 26.26
N LYS A 345 -10.14 18.26 25.56
CA LYS A 345 -10.88 19.40 25.03
C LYS A 345 -10.92 19.32 23.51
N ILE A 346 -12.06 19.70 22.95
CA ILE A 346 -12.25 19.86 21.51
C ILE A 346 -12.50 21.33 21.28
N HIS A 347 -11.61 21.97 20.52
CA HIS A 347 -11.71 23.39 20.22
C HIS A 347 -12.40 23.58 18.88
N LYS A 348 -13.49 24.34 18.85
CA LYS A 348 -14.24 24.67 17.63
C LYS A 348 -13.76 26.02 17.10
N PHE A 349 -13.20 26.00 15.91
CA PHE A 349 -12.70 27.17 15.20
C PHE A 349 -13.66 27.55 14.07
N ASP A 350 -14.08 28.81 14.04
CA ASP A 350 -14.90 29.37 12.96
C ASP A 350 -13.99 29.88 11.85
N ILE A 351 -14.13 29.29 10.65
CA ILE A 351 -13.26 29.62 9.51
C ILE A 351 -13.51 31.05 9.04
N MET A 352 -14.75 31.53 9.10
CA MET A 352 -15.14 32.86 8.63
C MET A 352 -14.70 33.95 9.61
N GLN A 353 -14.91 33.73 10.91
CA GLN A 353 -14.52 34.66 11.97
C GLN A 353 -13.04 34.58 12.34
N GLN A 354 -12.36 33.48 11.97
CA GLN A 354 -10.93 33.24 12.21
C GLN A 354 -10.56 33.21 13.70
N ASN A 355 -11.46 32.70 14.53
CA ASN A 355 -11.27 32.59 15.97
C ASN A 355 -11.86 31.28 16.51
N MET A 356 -11.42 30.92 17.70
CA MET A 356 -12.12 29.92 18.49
C MET A 356 -13.47 30.49 18.91
N VAL A 357 -14.53 29.69 18.76
CA VAL A 357 -15.91 30.10 19.09
C VAL A 357 -16.54 29.22 20.16
N ASP A 358 -16.02 28.00 20.35
CA ASP A 358 -16.54 27.07 21.35
C ASP A 358 -15.46 26.09 21.81
N GLU A 359 -15.68 25.50 22.98
CA GLU A 359 -14.82 24.47 23.56
C GLU A 359 -15.68 23.40 24.23
N TRP A 360 -15.43 22.13 23.88
CA TRP A 360 -16.19 21.01 24.40
C TRP A 360 -15.31 20.10 25.25
N GLN A 361 -15.78 19.81 26.45
CA GLN A 361 -15.10 18.92 27.39
C GLN A 361 -15.56 17.47 27.17
N ILE A 362 -14.59 16.57 27.07
CA ILE A 362 -14.78 15.13 27.10
C ILE A 362 -14.34 14.63 28.47
N GLU A 363 -15.22 13.92 29.18
CA GLU A 363 -14.88 13.30 30.46
C GLU A 363 -14.87 11.79 30.29
N ASP A 364 -13.68 11.22 30.09
CA ASP A 364 -13.40 9.78 30.11
C ASP A 364 -12.20 9.50 31.03
N GLU A 365 -12.04 8.25 31.46
CA GLU A 365 -10.90 7.84 32.30
C GLU A 365 -9.56 7.95 31.56
N SER A 366 -9.55 7.80 30.24
CA SER A 366 -8.38 7.91 29.38
C SER A 366 -8.45 9.19 28.55
N PRO A 367 -7.30 9.79 28.16
CA PRO A 367 -7.30 11.00 27.35
C PRO A 367 -7.89 10.72 25.96
N LEU A 368 -8.65 11.69 25.44
CA LEU A 368 -9.11 11.70 24.06
C LEU A 368 -7.89 11.74 23.13
N LEU A 369 -7.81 10.80 22.19
CA LEU A 369 -6.67 10.68 21.27
C LEU A 369 -7.01 11.08 19.85
N TYR A 370 -8.21 10.75 19.40
CA TYR A 370 -8.60 10.93 18.00
C TYR A 370 -10.11 11.14 17.88
N ILE A 371 -10.53 12.00 16.94
CA ILE A 371 -11.91 12.22 16.53
C ILE A 371 -12.10 11.90 15.05
N THR A 372 -13.28 11.48 14.63
CA THR A 372 -13.55 11.25 13.21
C THR A 372 -15.01 11.57 12.92
N PRO A 373 -15.37 12.05 11.72
CA PRO A 373 -16.75 12.38 11.42
C PRO A 373 -17.68 11.17 11.63
N SER A 374 -18.96 11.42 11.92
CA SER A 374 -19.94 10.35 12.21
C SER A 374 -20.10 9.32 11.09
N PHE A 375 -19.92 9.77 9.85
CA PHE A 375 -19.87 9.01 8.61
C PHE A 375 -18.99 9.78 7.62
N LYS A 376 -18.47 9.13 6.57
CA LYS A 376 -17.42 9.71 5.69
C LYS A 376 -17.77 11.10 5.13
N SER A 377 -19.02 11.32 4.70
CA SER A 377 -19.50 12.60 4.14
C SER A 377 -20.12 13.55 5.17
N ALA A 378 -20.09 13.22 6.46
CA ALA A 378 -20.68 14.06 7.51
C ALA A 378 -20.19 15.52 7.51
N PRO A 379 -18.90 15.84 7.22
CA PRO A 379 -18.44 17.23 7.16
C PRO A 379 -19.18 18.11 6.15
N GLN A 380 -19.72 17.52 5.08
CA GLN A 380 -20.47 18.21 4.01
C GLN A 380 -21.94 18.46 4.40
N SER A 381 -22.38 17.90 5.51
CA SER A 381 -23.76 17.94 5.97
C SER A 381 -23.91 18.79 7.23
N ASN A 382 -25.16 18.99 7.65
CA ASN A 382 -25.48 19.61 8.93
C ASN A 382 -25.44 18.60 10.10
N GLU A 383 -24.67 17.51 9.99
CA GLU A 383 -24.48 16.54 11.07
C GLU A 383 -23.85 17.22 12.30
N HIS A 384 -24.39 16.95 13.48
CA HIS A 384 -23.92 17.55 14.73
C HIS A 384 -22.90 16.68 15.44
N THR A 385 -23.05 15.37 15.32
CA THR A 385 -22.28 14.41 16.10
C THR A 385 -21.04 13.97 15.35
N PHE A 386 -20.09 13.40 16.07
CA PHE A 386 -18.90 12.76 15.52
C PHE A 386 -18.42 11.69 16.50
N CYS A 387 -17.44 10.89 16.10
CA CYS A 387 -16.91 9.82 16.93
C CYS A 387 -15.61 10.26 17.60
N GLY A 388 -15.37 9.79 18.82
CA GLY A 388 -14.11 9.94 19.53
C GLY A 388 -13.58 8.58 19.99
N ILE A 389 -12.26 8.49 20.11
CA ILE A 389 -11.59 7.33 20.68
C ILE A 389 -10.55 7.74 21.71
N THR A 390 -10.37 6.87 22.71
CA THR A 390 -9.20 6.86 23.61
C THR A 390 -8.39 5.60 23.33
N SER A 391 -7.32 5.36 24.09
CA SER A 391 -6.52 4.13 23.95
C SER A 391 -7.30 2.83 24.18
N SER A 392 -8.52 2.90 24.74
CA SER A 392 -9.34 1.73 25.06
C SER A 392 -10.85 1.91 24.91
N ALA A 393 -11.35 3.08 24.53
CA ALA A 393 -12.77 3.33 24.37
C ALA A 393 -13.10 3.94 23.01
N VAL A 394 -14.32 3.67 22.54
CA VAL A 394 -14.93 4.30 21.38
C VAL A 394 -16.27 4.90 21.81
N PHE A 395 -16.60 6.09 21.33
CA PHE A 395 -17.86 6.74 21.69
C PHE A 395 -18.33 7.79 20.71
N ARG A 396 -19.63 8.08 20.76
CA ARG A 396 -20.23 9.23 20.07
C ARG A 396 -20.08 10.49 20.92
N ILE A 397 -19.72 11.58 20.27
CA ILE A 397 -19.68 12.92 20.85
C ILE A 397 -20.83 13.72 20.25
N ASP A 398 -21.65 14.30 21.12
CA ASP A 398 -22.77 15.17 20.75
C ASP A 398 -22.60 16.52 21.44
N PRO A 399 -22.21 17.59 20.72
CA PRO A 399 -22.10 18.93 21.26
C PRO A 399 -23.39 19.47 21.90
N LEU A 400 -24.55 19.00 21.43
CA LEU A 400 -25.86 19.41 21.94
C LEU A 400 -26.21 18.73 23.26
N GLN A 401 -25.43 17.74 23.70
CA GLN A 401 -25.64 17.08 24.97
C GLN A 401 -25.57 18.08 26.13
N ALA A 402 -26.53 17.98 27.04
CA ALA A 402 -26.58 18.80 28.24
C ALA A 402 -25.42 18.50 29.19
N GLY A 403 -24.92 19.53 29.86
CA GLY A 403 -23.78 19.42 30.78
C GLY A 403 -22.43 19.63 30.11
N LYS A 404 -21.36 19.43 30.90
CA LYS A 404 -19.98 19.64 30.46
C LYS A 404 -19.49 18.52 29.55
N ASN A 405 -19.72 17.26 29.95
CA ASN A 405 -19.32 16.09 29.19
C ASN A 405 -20.20 15.91 27.94
N LYS A 406 -19.57 15.91 26.76
CA LYS A 406 -20.25 15.74 25.47
C LYS A 406 -20.30 14.29 24.96
N ILE A 407 -19.82 13.32 25.74
CA ILE A 407 -19.95 11.90 25.39
C ILE A 407 -21.39 11.44 25.51
N LYS A 408 -21.98 10.96 24.41
CA LYS A 408 -23.29 10.31 24.41
C LYS A 408 -23.22 8.96 25.10
N SER A 409 -23.68 8.91 26.35
CA SER A 409 -23.57 7.74 27.22
C SER A 409 -24.25 6.48 26.69
N SER A 410 -25.29 6.61 25.85
CA SER A 410 -25.94 5.48 25.17
C SER A 410 -25.11 4.87 24.03
N GLU A 411 -24.07 5.56 23.57
CA GLU A 411 -23.17 5.21 22.47
C GLU A 411 -21.71 5.28 22.94
N TYR A 412 -21.44 4.70 24.11
CA TYR A 412 -20.11 4.59 24.69
C TYR A 412 -19.73 3.12 24.90
N LYS A 413 -18.52 2.75 24.50
CA LYS A 413 -17.97 1.42 24.75
C LYS A 413 -16.51 1.47 25.15
N LYS A 414 -16.23 1.01 26.36
CA LYS A 414 -14.88 0.74 26.85
C LYS A 414 -14.50 -0.72 26.67
N HIS A 415 -13.26 -0.97 26.31
CA HIS A 415 -12.69 -2.29 26.16
C HIS A 415 -11.80 -2.66 27.35
N ILE A 416 -11.99 -3.87 27.86
CA ILE A 416 -11.22 -4.40 28.99
C ILE A 416 -9.78 -4.74 28.57
N THR A 417 -9.60 -5.19 27.33
CA THR A 417 -8.27 -5.47 26.77
C THR A 417 -7.59 -4.17 26.35
N LYS A 418 -6.30 -4.03 26.68
CA LYS A 418 -5.46 -2.92 26.22
C LYS A 418 -5.26 -3.00 24.70
N THR A 419 -6.18 -2.41 23.95
CA THR A 419 -6.16 -2.30 22.49
C THR A 419 -5.17 -1.26 22.00
N ASP A 420 -4.96 -0.20 22.77
CA ASP A 420 -4.03 0.88 22.42
C ASP A 420 -4.39 1.53 21.08
N PHE A 421 -5.68 1.89 20.95
CA PHE A 421 -6.19 2.57 19.74
C PHE A 421 -5.50 3.91 19.53
N SER A 422 -5.34 4.27 18.26
CA SER A 422 -4.56 5.44 17.82
C SER A 422 -5.21 6.20 16.67
N VAL A 423 -5.91 5.49 15.77
CA VAL A 423 -6.54 6.09 14.59
C VAL A 423 -7.93 5.49 14.35
N ALA A 424 -8.79 6.25 13.69
CA ALA A 424 -10.14 5.83 13.34
C ALA A 424 -10.62 6.43 12.01
N ALA A 425 -11.49 5.70 11.33
CA ALA A 425 -12.18 6.16 10.12
C ALA A 425 -13.64 5.70 10.16
N SER A 426 -14.54 6.48 9.58
CA SER A 426 -15.95 6.12 9.44
C SER A 426 -16.29 5.75 8.00
N THR A 427 -17.23 4.82 7.82
CA THR A 427 -17.78 4.48 6.50
C THR A 427 -18.89 5.48 6.11
N ALA A 428 -19.39 5.42 4.87
CA ALA A 428 -20.57 6.22 4.49
C ALA A 428 -21.83 5.82 5.26
N SER A 429 -21.95 4.55 5.68
CA SER A 429 -23.06 4.06 6.52
C SER A 429 -22.93 4.40 8.01
N GLY A 430 -21.83 5.05 8.42
CA GLY A 430 -21.59 5.44 9.82
C GLY A 430 -21.07 4.32 10.72
N HIS A 431 -20.59 3.22 10.14
CA HIS A 431 -19.77 2.24 10.85
C HIS A 431 -18.41 2.85 11.19
N LEU A 432 -17.82 2.45 12.32
CA LEU A 432 -16.54 2.95 12.78
C LEU A 432 -15.47 1.86 12.70
N VAL A 433 -14.37 2.14 12.02
CA VAL A 433 -13.15 1.34 12.06
C VAL A 433 -12.16 2.03 12.98
N VAL A 434 -11.56 1.29 13.91
CA VAL A 434 -10.49 1.77 14.79
C VAL A 434 -9.30 0.84 14.72
N ALA A 435 -8.10 1.40 14.85
CA ALA A 435 -6.85 0.66 14.82
C ALA A 435 -5.88 1.16 15.89
N GLY A 436 -4.99 0.27 16.34
CA GLY A 436 -3.99 0.57 17.37
C GLY A 436 -2.54 0.51 16.89
N HIS A 437 -1.64 0.92 17.78
CA HIS A 437 -0.18 0.88 17.55
C HIS A 437 0.38 -0.54 17.39
N ARG A 438 -0.42 -1.57 17.71
CA ARG A 438 -0.04 -2.97 17.52
C ARG A 438 -0.48 -3.53 16.17
N GLY A 439 -1.26 -2.79 15.40
CA GLY A 439 -1.80 -3.26 14.12
C GLY A 439 -3.03 -4.14 14.23
N ASP A 440 -3.68 -4.21 15.40
CA ASP A 440 -5.03 -4.77 15.51
C ASP A 440 -6.09 -3.74 15.08
N MET A 441 -7.16 -4.23 14.46
CA MET A 441 -8.27 -3.41 13.97
C MET A 441 -9.61 -3.93 14.45
N ARG A 442 -10.56 -3.02 14.65
CA ARG A 442 -11.93 -3.36 15.03
C ARG A 442 -12.94 -2.54 14.23
N LEU A 443 -13.95 -3.23 13.72
CA LEU A 443 -15.07 -2.63 13.00
C LEU A 443 -16.33 -2.67 13.88
N PHE A 444 -16.94 -1.51 14.09
CA PHE A 444 -18.16 -1.33 14.87
C PHE A 444 -19.31 -0.94 13.94
N SER A 445 -20.36 -1.76 13.92
CA SER A 445 -21.64 -1.36 13.30
C SER A 445 -22.40 -0.38 14.19
N ALA A 446 -22.27 -0.52 15.50
CA ALA A 446 -22.80 0.40 16.51
C ALA A 446 -21.78 0.58 17.64
N LEU A 447 -21.70 1.79 18.18
CA LEU A 447 -20.69 2.14 19.19
C LEU A 447 -20.99 1.62 20.60
N ASN A 448 -22.21 1.19 20.88
CA ASN A 448 -22.60 0.65 22.19
C ASN A 448 -22.47 -0.89 22.29
N THR A 449 -22.23 -1.56 21.17
CA THR A 449 -22.08 -3.02 21.12
C THR A 449 -20.63 -3.45 21.12
N MET A 450 -20.38 -4.76 21.09
CA MET A 450 -19.06 -5.26 20.72
C MET A 450 -18.78 -4.94 19.24
N ALA A 451 -17.51 -4.93 18.85
CA ALA A 451 -17.13 -4.83 17.45
C ALA A 451 -17.76 -5.99 16.67
N ARG A 452 -18.30 -5.69 15.48
CA ARG A 452 -18.79 -6.69 14.52
C ARG A 452 -17.64 -7.61 14.11
N THR A 453 -16.48 -7.03 13.82
CA THR A 453 -15.29 -7.74 13.37
C THR A 453 -14.08 -7.27 14.16
N THR A 454 -13.25 -8.23 14.62
CA THR A 454 -11.96 -7.96 15.26
C THR A 454 -10.86 -8.66 14.47
N MET A 455 -10.01 -7.86 13.84
CA MET A 455 -8.85 -8.31 13.09
C MET A 455 -7.63 -8.36 14.02
N PRO A 456 -6.91 -9.50 14.08
CA PRO A 456 -5.72 -9.65 14.90
C PRO A 456 -4.59 -8.69 14.50
N SER A 457 -3.69 -8.47 15.45
CA SER A 457 -2.45 -7.73 15.22
C SER A 457 -1.54 -8.50 14.26
N ILE A 458 -0.99 -7.79 13.27
CA ILE A 458 0.14 -8.26 12.44
C ILE A 458 1.50 -7.71 12.93
N GLY A 459 1.47 -6.92 14.00
CA GLY A 459 2.64 -6.44 14.72
C GLY A 459 3.24 -5.11 14.26
N GLU A 460 2.62 -4.43 13.31
CA GLU A 460 3.05 -3.10 12.86
C GLU A 460 2.01 -2.03 13.20
N PRO A 461 2.43 -0.81 13.63
CA PRO A 461 1.51 0.28 13.88
C PRO A 461 0.71 0.68 12.64
N ILE A 462 -0.59 0.92 12.82
CA ILE A 462 -1.43 1.53 11.79
C ILE A 462 -1.40 3.03 12.01
N LEU A 463 -0.84 3.75 11.03
CA LEU A 463 -0.58 5.19 11.07
C LEU A 463 -1.74 6.02 10.51
N ALA A 464 -2.50 5.45 9.58
CA ALA A 464 -3.68 6.07 8.99
C ALA A 464 -4.70 5.01 8.54
N LEU A 465 -5.97 5.40 8.51
CA LEU A 465 -7.08 4.62 7.99
C LEU A 465 -7.89 5.46 7.02
N ASP A 466 -8.35 4.84 5.94
CA ASP A 466 -9.42 5.37 5.11
C ASP A 466 -10.38 4.25 4.68
N THR A 467 -11.60 4.62 4.32
CA THR A 467 -12.66 3.71 3.87
C THR A 467 -13.08 4.09 2.46
N ALA A 468 -13.41 3.13 1.59
CA ALA A 468 -14.06 3.45 0.33
C ALA A 468 -15.46 4.07 0.61
N ALA A 469 -16.04 4.78 -0.35
CA ALA A 469 -17.34 5.41 -0.15
C ALA A 469 -18.47 4.37 0.04
N SER A 470 -18.35 3.18 -0.57
CA SER A 470 -19.22 2.02 -0.29
C SER A 470 -19.14 1.55 1.17
N GLY A 471 -17.99 1.77 1.83
CA GLY A 471 -17.66 1.20 3.13
C GLY A 471 -17.27 -0.28 3.07
N GLN A 472 -17.22 -0.88 1.89
CA GLN A 472 -16.76 -2.26 1.67
C GLN A 472 -15.26 -2.36 1.91
N TYR A 473 -14.47 -1.49 1.29
CA TYR A 473 -13.02 -1.54 1.40
C TYR A 473 -12.49 -0.61 2.48
N ILE A 474 -11.50 -1.11 3.22
CA ILE A 474 -10.73 -0.35 4.20
C ILE A 474 -9.27 -0.40 3.77
N ILE A 475 -8.58 0.73 3.81
CA ILE A 475 -7.13 0.80 3.61
C ILE A 475 -6.48 1.22 4.92
N ALA A 476 -5.58 0.39 5.43
CA ALA A 476 -4.76 0.70 6.60
C ALA A 476 -3.32 0.95 6.17
N THR A 477 -2.78 2.09 6.57
CA THR A 477 -1.42 2.50 6.25
C THR A 477 -0.49 2.14 7.39
N CYS A 478 0.49 1.27 7.13
CA CYS A 478 1.63 1.06 8.01
C CYS A 478 2.83 1.89 7.52
N ALA A 479 3.96 1.81 8.21
CA ALA A 479 5.15 2.58 7.84
C ALA A 479 5.63 2.27 6.42
N ASP A 480 5.76 0.99 6.07
CA ASP A 480 6.45 0.52 4.85
C ASP A 480 5.57 -0.32 3.91
N PHE A 481 4.29 -0.52 4.24
CA PHE A 481 3.29 -1.22 3.42
C PHE A 481 1.87 -0.74 3.74
N LEU A 482 0.93 -1.13 2.88
CA LEU A 482 -0.50 -0.91 3.10
C LEU A 482 -1.21 -2.26 3.27
N MET A 483 -2.34 -2.26 3.97
CA MET A 483 -3.26 -3.39 4.06
C MET A 483 -4.61 -3.00 3.48
N LEU A 484 -5.01 -3.63 2.38
CA LEU A 484 -6.36 -3.54 1.83
C LEU A 484 -7.21 -4.64 2.46
N ILE A 485 -8.34 -4.26 3.05
CA ILE A 485 -9.28 -5.18 3.70
C ILE A 485 -10.62 -5.06 3.01
N ASP A 486 -11.15 -6.20 2.57
CA ASP A 486 -12.55 -6.32 2.18
C ASP A 486 -13.40 -6.61 3.42
N ALA A 487 -14.22 -5.64 3.81
CA ALA A 487 -15.09 -5.70 4.96
C ALA A 487 -16.55 -6.05 4.60
N GLU A 488 -16.84 -6.44 3.34
CA GLU A 488 -18.16 -6.95 2.96
C GLU A 488 -18.53 -8.19 3.79
N GLU A 489 -19.83 -8.45 3.92
CA GLU A 489 -20.48 -9.30 4.92
C GLU A 489 -19.89 -10.70 5.13
N GLN A 490 -18.76 -10.76 5.85
CA GLN A 490 -18.20 -12.02 6.29
C GLN A 490 -19.08 -12.57 7.43
N HIS A 491 -19.39 -13.87 7.35
CA HIS A 491 -20.03 -14.59 8.45
C HIS A 491 -19.21 -14.41 9.73
N ALA A 492 -19.87 -14.40 10.89
CA ALA A 492 -19.25 -14.05 12.17
C ALA A 492 -17.98 -14.84 12.54
N ASP A 493 -17.75 -15.99 11.91
CA ASP A 493 -16.59 -16.86 12.14
C ASP A 493 -15.42 -16.66 11.17
N GLN A 494 -15.60 -15.91 10.08
CA GLN A 494 -14.56 -15.60 9.10
C GLN A 494 -14.08 -14.15 9.28
N LYS A 495 -12.76 -14.00 9.47
CA LYS A 495 -12.11 -12.70 9.62
C LYS A 495 -11.52 -12.31 8.27
N PRO A 496 -11.68 -11.06 7.81
CA PRO A 496 -11.22 -10.66 6.49
C PRO A 496 -9.69 -10.63 6.46
N ILE A 497 -9.10 -11.45 5.60
CA ILE A 497 -7.65 -11.52 5.42
C ILE A 497 -7.24 -10.30 4.60
N PRO A 498 -6.30 -9.47 5.09
CA PRO A 498 -5.85 -8.30 4.35
C PRO A 498 -4.97 -8.71 3.17
N ILE A 499 -5.04 -7.93 2.09
CA ILE A 499 -4.05 -7.94 1.01
C ILE A 499 -2.99 -6.91 1.34
N ILE A 500 -1.74 -7.36 1.52
CA ILE A 500 -0.58 -6.51 1.79
C ILE A 500 -0.02 -5.97 0.48
N LEU A 501 -0.04 -4.64 0.34
CA LEU A 501 0.50 -3.92 -0.80
C LEU A 501 1.89 -3.36 -0.45
N ARG A 502 2.88 -3.76 -1.24
CA ARG A 502 4.28 -3.32 -1.12
C ARG A 502 4.82 -2.85 -2.46
N LEU A 503 5.81 -1.97 -2.42
CA LEU A 503 6.56 -1.63 -3.63
C LEU A 503 7.50 -2.78 -3.99
N ARG A 504 7.56 -3.14 -5.28
CA ARG A 504 8.59 -4.03 -5.82
C ARG A 504 9.98 -3.72 -5.27
N SER A 505 10.71 -4.76 -4.89
CA SER A 505 12.02 -4.62 -4.24
C SER A 505 13.03 -3.88 -5.11
N GLU A 506 13.02 -4.12 -6.43
CA GLU A 506 13.84 -3.44 -7.42
C GLU A 506 13.48 -1.95 -7.54
N HIS A 507 12.20 -1.58 -7.35
CA HIS A 507 11.80 -0.18 -7.32
C HIS A 507 12.31 0.51 -6.06
N VAL A 508 12.19 -0.11 -4.88
CA VAL A 508 12.75 0.43 -3.63
C VAL A 508 14.26 0.62 -3.74
N MET A 509 14.95 -0.33 -4.38
CA MET A 509 16.38 -0.23 -4.68
C MET A 509 16.69 0.98 -5.55
N LEU A 510 15.94 1.15 -6.66
CA LEU A 510 16.09 2.29 -7.57
C LEU A 510 15.73 3.61 -6.90
N MET A 511 14.73 3.66 -6.01
CA MET A 511 14.38 4.86 -5.23
C MET A 511 15.49 5.27 -4.24
N LYS A 512 16.46 4.37 -3.97
CA LYS A 512 17.58 4.55 -3.01
C LYS A 512 17.12 4.88 -1.58
N ASN A 513 15.85 4.69 -1.25
CA ASN A 513 15.26 4.98 0.05
C ASN A 513 14.22 3.93 0.43
N ARG A 514 14.14 3.59 1.72
CA ARG A 514 13.09 2.70 2.24
C ARG A 514 11.73 3.41 2.19
N PRO A 515 10.64 2.72 1.84
CA PRO A 515 9.30 3.31 1.84
C PRO A 515 8.91 3.81 3.24
N LYS A 516 8.30 4.99 3.28
CA LYS A 516 7.66 5.58 4.45
C LYS A 516 6.37 6.26 4.01
N PHE A 517 5.24 5.59 4.14
CA PHE A 517 3.96 6.12 3.67
C PHE A 517 3.39 7.18 4.63
N THR A 518 2.90 8.30 4.08
CA THR A 518 2.31 9.40 4.88
C THR A 518 0.82 9.19 5.24
N GLY A 519 0.14 8.35 4.49
CA GLY A 519 -1.30 8.08 4.61
C GLY A 519 -1.86 7.73 3.25
N ALA A 520 -2.42 6.53 3.11
CA ALA A 520 -3.13 6.08 1.92
C ALA A 520 -4.61 6.39 2.02
N TYR A 521 -5.23 6.69 0.88
CA TYR A 521 -6.66 6.97 0.79
C TYR A 521 -7.23 6.38 -0.49
N PHE A 522 -8.55 6.19 -0.49
CA PHE A 522 -9.27 5.80 -1.69
C PHE A 522 -9.58 7.02 -2.55
N ASP A 523 -9.22 6.93 -3.82
CA ASP A 523 -9.73 7.83 -4.85
C ASP A 523 -10.91 7.15 -5.53
N SER A 524 -12.11 7.63 -5.20
CA SER A 524 -13.39 6.96 -5.54
C SER A 524 -13.45 5.53 -4.98
N GLU A 525 -14.02 4.57 -5.71
CA GLU A 525 -14.08 3.15 -5.31
C GLU A 525 -12.92 2.31 -5.88
N ASN A 526 -12.17 2.82 -6.86
CA ASN A 526 -11.37 1.96 -7.73
C ASN A 526 -9.85 2.13 -7.60
N ARG A 527 -9.38 3.16 -6.89
CA ARG A 527 -7.95 3.48 -6.82
C ARG A 527 -7.51 3.74 -5.39
N ILE A 528 -6.31 3.30 -5.05
CA ILE A 528 -5.64 3.59 -3.78
C ILE A 528 -4.44 4.45 -4.10
N ILE A 529 -4.31 5.60 -3.43
CA ILE A 529 -3.20 6.50 -3.63
C ILE A 529 -2.46 6.69 -2.31
N ALA A 530 -1.13 6.66 -2.37
CA ALA A 530 -0.27 6.92 -1.21
C ALA A 530 1.00 7.65 -1.63
N ALA A 531 1.51 8.54 -0.77
CA ALA A 531 2.80 9.18 -0.95
C ALA A 531 3.88 8.51 -0.09
N THR A 532 5.10 8.41 -0.61
CA THR A 532 6.28 7.87 0.08
C THR A 532 7.55 8.57 -0.40
N GLY A 533 8.16 9.37 0.48
CA GLY A 533 9.33 10.17 0.13
C GLY A 533 9.05 11.11 -1.06
N HIS A 534 9.79 10.95 -2.14
CA HIS A 534 9.65 11.73 -3.39
C HIS A 534 8.67 11.10 -4.40
N TYR A 535 7.82 10.17 -3.98
CA TYR A 535 7.02 9.39 -4.91
C TYR A 535 5.56 9.35 -4.50
N LEU A 536 4.68 9.48 -5.49
CA LEU A 536 3.28 9.10 -5.41
C LEU A 536 3.08 7.75 -6.05
N ILE A 537 2.32 6.90 -5.38
CA ILE A 537 2.02 5.54 -5.81
C ILE A 537 0.52 5.39 -5.90
N MET A 538 0.05 4.80 -6.99
CA MET A 538 -1.36 4.55 -7.25
C MET A 538 -1.57 3.10 -7.64
N TRP A 539 -2.39 2.38 -6.88
CA TRP A 539 -2.88 1.05 -7.23
C TRP A 539 -4.31 1.12 -7.75
N ASN A 540 -4.65 0.20 -8.65
CA ASN A 540 -6.02 -0.04 -9.08
C ASN A 540 -6.56 -1.27 -8.34
N LEU A 541 -7.77 -1.18 -7.77
CA LEU A 541 -8.39 -2.31 -7.06
C LEU A 541 -8.61 -3.50 -7.99
N GLN A 542 -9.03 -3.26 -9.24
CA GLN A 542 -9.21 -4.33 -10.22
C GLN A 542 -7.90 -5.09 -10.44
N ASP A 543 -6.77 -4.40 -10.59
CA ASP A 543 -5.47 -5.06 -10.74
C ASP A 543 -5.10 -5.88 -9.50
N ILE A 544 -5.30 -5.32 -8.31
CA ILE A 544 -5.05 -6.02 -7.03
C ILE A 544 -5.86 -7.32 -6.97
N TYR A 545 -7.16 -7.25 -7.25
CA TYR A 545 -8.05 -8.39 -7.19
C TYR A 545 -7.71 -9.44 -8.26
N HIS A 546 -7.25 -9.05 -9.44
CA HIS A 546 -6.71 -9.98 -10.45
C HIS A 546 -5.30 -10.55 -10.09
N GLY A 547 -4.86 -10.40 -8.84
CA GLY A 547 -3.57 -10.89 -8.36
C GLY A 547 -2.36 -10.04 -8.78
N ARG A 548 -2.57 -8.93 -9.50
CA ARG A 548 -1.52 -8.02 -9.98
C ARG A 548 -1.21 -6.93 -8.94
N ILE A 549 -0.88 -7.34 -7.72
CA ILE A 549 -0.59 -6.43 -6.59
C ILE A 549 0.64 -5.53 -6.82
N ASP A 550 1.52 -5.92 -7.73
CA ASP A 550 2.72 -5.19 -8.13
C ASP A 550 2.47 -4.24 -9.32
N ALA A 551 1.29 -4.27 -9.92
CA ALA A 551 0.87 -3.35 -10.96
C ALA A 551 0.36 -2.03 -10.37
N TYR A 552 1.29 -1.17 -9.99
CA TYR A 552 0.98 0.22 -9.61
C TYR A 552 1.55 1.21 -10.62
N LYS A 553 0.96 2.41 -10.65
CA LYS A 553 1.51 3.57 -11.33
C LYS A 553 2.29 4.43 -10.33
N ILE A 554 3.31 5.13 -10.83
CA ILE A 554 4.22 5.93 -10.03
C ILE A 554 4.45 7.30 -10.67
N LYS A 555 4.57 8.32 -9.83
CA LYS A 555 5.00 9.67 -10.22
C LYS A 555 6.05 10.16 -9.24
N ARG A 556 7.19 10.61 -9.74
CA ARG A 556 8.21 11.28 -8.93
C ARG A 556 7.84 12.75 -8.72
N LEU A 557 8.17 13.25 -7.54
CA LEU A 557 8.03 14.62 -7.09
C LEU A 557 9.41 15.24 -6.87
N ASP A 558 9.52 16.55 -7.11
CA ASP A 558 10.76 17.29 -6.91
C ASP A 558 11.16 17.32 -5.44
N ASN A 559 10.15 17.51 -4.58
CA ASN A 559 10.28 17.61 -3.12
C ASN A 559 9.66 16.39 -2.42
N VAL A 560 10.07 16.16 -1.17
CA VAL A 560 9.49 15.10 -0.34
C VAL A 560 8.03 15.45 -0.04
N ALA A 561 7.13 14.52 -0.31
CA ALA A 561 5.75 14.60 0.13
C ALA A 561 5.69 14.42 1.65
N LEU A 562 5.20 15.44 2.35
CA LEU A 562 5.00 15.42 3.80
C LEU A 562 3.59 14.93 4.15
N ALA A 563 2.61 15.25 3.30
CA ALA A 563 1.23 14.79 3.38
C ALA A 563 0.58 14.86 2.00
N SER A 564 -0.52 14.12 1.83
CA SER A 564 -1.31 14.16 0.60
C SER A 564 -2.79 13.96 0.90
N CYS A 565 -3.65 14.59 0.10
CA CYS A 565 -5.09 14.36 0.14
C CYS A 565 -5.71 14.45 -1.26
N GLN A 566 -6.83 13.77 -1.46
CA GLN A 566 -7.61 13.87 -2.69
C GLN A 566 -8.42 15.18 -2.74
N ILE A 567 -8.59 15.71 -3.95
CA ILE A 567 -9.63 16.69 -4.26
C ILE A 567 -10.63 16.01 -5.20
N SER A 568 -11.87 15.85 -4.74
CA SER A 568 -12.92 15.09 -5.44
C SER A 568 -13.41 15.75 -6.73
N THR A 569 -13.14 17.04 -6.92
CA THR A 569 -13.66 17.82 -8.05
C THR A 569 -12.93 17.55 -9.36
N ASN A 570 -11.66 17.07 -9.34
CA ASN A 570 -10.77 17.19 -10.51
C ASN A 570 -9.78 16.03 -10.72
N ASN A 571 -10.08 14.80 -10.29
CA ASN A 571 -9.19 13.62 -10.48
C ASN A 571 -7.71 13.96 -10.23
N SER A 572 -7.44 14.65 -9.12
CA SER A 572 -6.15 15.22 -8.80
C SER A 572 -5.84 14.99 -7.33
N ILE A 573 -4.55 14.81 -7.04
CA ILE A 573 -4.02 14.73 -5.69
C ILE A 573 -3.34 16.05 -5.34
N ILE A 574 -3.60 16.56 -4.14
CA ILE A 574 -2.77 17.59 -3.55
C ILE A 574 -1.69 16.94 -2.71
N VAL A 575 -0.47 17.42 -2.90
CA VAL A 575 0.69 17.05 -2.10
C VAL A 575 1.21 18.29 -1.40
N ALA A 576 1.37 18.21 -0.08
CA ALA A 576 2.11 19.20 0.67
C ALA A 576 3.58 18.79 0.79
N THR A 577 4.46 19.74 0.56
CA THR A 577 5.91 19.60 0.66
C THR A 577 6.46 20.70 1.57
N ALA A 578 7.74 20.61 1.94
CA ALA A 578 8.38 21.67 2.74
C ALA A 578 8.37 23.05 2.04
N ASN A 579 8.25 23.07 0.71
CA ASN A 579 8.40 24.27 -0.11
C ASN A 579 7.07 24.80 -0.67
N GLY A 580 5.93 24.20 -0.34
CA GLY A 580 4.64 24.57 -0.93
C GLY A 580 3.70 23.38 -1.11
N ILE A 581 2.57 23.65 -1.75
CA ILE A 581 1.64 22.61 -2.22
C ILE A 581 1.80 22.36 -3.71
N THR A 582 1.46 21.16 -4.16
CA THR A 582 1.45 20.79 -5.58
C THR A 582 0.15 20.09 -5.89
N LYS A 583 -0.56 20.55 -6.92
CA LYS A 583 -1.69 19.81 -7.49
C LYS A 583 -1.16 18.92 -8.60
N MET A 584 -1.43 17.63 -8.50
CA MET A 584 -0.93 16.60 -9.40
C MET A 584 -2.11 15.88 -10.06
N PRO A 585 -2.31 16.02 -11.38
CA PRO A 585 -3.30 15.26 -12.12
C PRO A 585 -2.99 13.76 -12.10
N LEU A 586 -4.01 12.91 -11.98
CA LEU A 586 -3.82 11.45 -11.98
C LEU A 586 -3.32 10.91 -13.33
N SER A 587 -3.54 11.64 -14.44
CA SER A 587 -3.03 11.30 -15.78
C SER A 587 -1.50 11.30 -15.89
N LYS A 588 -0.79 11.96 -14.96
CA LYS A 588 0.68 12.03 -14.94
C LYS A 588 1.34 10.78 -14.36
N PHE A 589 0.58 9.92 -13.71
CA PHE A 589 1.08 8.67 -13.17
C PHE A 589 1.41 7.72 -14.32
N LYS A 590 2.65 7.22 -14.34
CA LYS A 590 3.10 6.28 -15.37
C LYS A 590 3.16 4.87 -14.80
N ALA A 591 2.97 3.87 -15.66
CA ALA A 591 3.18 2.48 -15.27
C ALA A 591 4.56 2.32 -14.64
N SER A 592 4.63 1.60 -13.52
CA SER A 592 5.88 1.46 -12.78
C SER A 592 6.84 0.53 -13.53
N SER A 593 7.82 1.12 -14.21
CA SER A 593 8.91 0.41 -14.87
C SER A 593 10.26 0.85 -14.31
N SER A 594 11.22 -0.07 -14.26
CA SER A 594 12.59 0.24 -13.85
C SER A 594 13.24 1.27 -14.77
N GLN A 595 12.93 1.22 -16.07
CA GLN A 595 13.33 2.25 -17.05
C GLN A 595 12.91 3.64 -16.63
N TYR A 596 11.62 3.80 -16.29
CA TYR A 596 11.08 5.09 -15.87
C TYR A 596 11.82 5.61 -14.64
N LEU A 597 12.01 4.78 -13.62
CA LEU A 597 12.74 5.16 -12.40
C LEU A 597 14.20 5.52 -12.65
N MET A 598 14.89 4.80 -13.54
CA MET A 598 16.27 5.09 -13.91
C MET A 598 16.39 6.43 -14.67
N MET A 599 15.51 6.66 -15.66
CA MET A 599 15.48 7.92 -16.42
C MET A 599 15.27 9.14 -15.51
N GLU A 600 14.31 9.04 -14.59
CA GLU A 600 14.04 10.08 -13.60
C GLU A 600 15.28 10.40 -12.77
N GLN A 601 16.06 9.40 -12.33
CA GLN A 601 17.28 9.63 -11.55
C GLN A 601 18.36 10.36 -12.33
N SER A 602 18.65 9.93 -13.55
CA SER A 602 19.70 10.54 -14.36
C SER A 602 19.36 11.97 -14.81
N ALA A 603 18.08 12.28 -15.02
CA ALA A 603 17.65 13.65 -15.28
C ALA A 603 18.06 14.60 -14.13
N LYS A 604 17.84 14.18 -12.88
CA LYS A 604 18.17 14.99 -11.69
C LYS A 604 19.68 15.09 -11.42
N GLU A 605 20.43 14.01 -11.66
CA GLU A 605 21.89 14.04 -11.56
C GLU A 605 22.50 14.99 -12.61
N SER A 606 21.90 15.06 -13.81
CA SER A 606 22.30 15.99 -14.86
C SER A 606 21.97 17.46 -14.53
N GLU A 607 20.80 17.74 -13.95
CA GLU A 607 20.44 19.07 -13.46
C GLU A 607 21.41 19.54 -12.35
N TYR A 608 21.71 18.67 -11.39
CA TYR A 608 22.66 18.99 -10.30
C TYR A 608 24.07 19.30 -10.82
N LEU A 609 24.52 18.61 -11.87
CA LEU A 609 25.81 18.88 -12.52
C LEU A 609 25.80 20.15 -13.39
N ALA A 610 24.63 20.60 -13.86
CA ALA A 610 24.49 21.84 -14.62
C ALA A 610 24.42 23.09 -13.73
N ASP A 611 23.98 22.93 -12.47
CA ASP A 611 23.93 23.99 -11.45
C ASP A 611 25.28 24.23 -10.74
N ILE A 612 26.28 23.37 -10.96
CA ILE A 612 27.68 23.51 -10.50
C ILE A 612 28.53 24.14 -11.61
#